data_AF-A0A9X5CBD0-F1
#
_entry.id   AF-A0A9X5CBD0-F1
#
_cell.length_a   1.000
_cell.length_b   1.000
_cell.length_c   1.000
_cell.angle_alpha   90.00
_cell.angle_beta   90.00
_cell.angle_gamma   90.00
#
_symmetry.space_group_name_H-M   'P 1'
#
loop_
_entity.id
_entity.type
_entity.pdbx_description
1 polymer ?
#
loop_
_entity_poly.entity_id
_entity_poly.type
_entity_poly.pdbx_seq_one_letter_code
_entity_poly.pdbx_strand_id
1 'polypeptide(L)'
;MQEEVTQKTIALVFKSSRLTADVLKKAMKMYLEHRKQGKQMPHGKISVKELVGQGMGASSIEVTYNNIKSFERVAKKYNVQFAVKKDKTEKPPKHIVLFKGKDADVITQAFKEFVKVNEKKHNRISVKEKLAEFREQLGKGKNRERAREHLKDRGQSL
;
A
#
# COMPACT_ATOMS: atom_id res chain seq x y z
N MET A 1 3.91 5.65 36.11
CA MET A 1 4.23 4.47 36.94
C MET A 1 4.63 3.35 36.00
N GLN A 2 5.77 2.72 36.25
CA GLN A 2 6.32 1.62 35.45
C GLN A 2 5.50 0.35 35.70
N GLU A 3 4.89 -0.23 34.67
CA GLU A 3 4.38 -1.62 34.72
C GLU A 3 5.44 -2.54 34.13
N GLU A 4 6.10 -3.34 34.98
CA GLU A 4 6.86 -4.51 34.55
C GLU A 4 5.93 -5.71 34.38
N VAL A 5 5.93 -6.29 33.18
CA VAL A 5 5.00 -7.34 32.77
C VAL A 5 5.62 -8.71 32.96
N THR A 6 5.53 -9.27 34.17
CA THR A 6 5.65 -10.72 34.36
C THR A 6 4.28 -11.36 34.11
N GLN A 7 4.13 -11.98 32.95
CA GLN A 7 2.91 -12.25 32.17
C GLN A 7 1.72 -13.01 32.81
N LYS A 8 1.62 -13.18 34.14
CA LYS A 8 0.50 -13.88 34.79
C LYS A 8 -0.13 -13.16 35.98
N THR A 9 0.49 -12.10 36.50
CA THR A 9 -0.01 -11.37 37.66
C THR A 9 0.00 -9.87 37.37
N ILE A 10 -1.12 -9.20 37.58
CA ILE A 10 -1.29 -7.76 37.33
C ILE A 10 -1.46 -7.08 38.70
N ALA A 11 -0.60 -6.12 39.00
CA ALA A 11 -0.73 -5.27 40.19
C ALA A 11 -1.56 -4.02 39.83
N LEU A 12 -2.74 -3.87 40.47
CA LEU A 12 -3.63 -2.72 40.27
C LEU A 12 -3.56 -1.81 41.50
N VAL A 13 -3.18 -0.55 41.30
CA VAL A 13 -3.15 0.47 42.37
C VAL A 13 -4.14 1.58 42.03
N PHE A 14 -5.12 1.82 42.89
CA PHE A 14 -6.08 2.91 42.74
C PHE A 14 -6.47 3.52 44.09
N LYS A 15 -6.73 4.83 44.12
CA LYS A 15 -7.18 5.55 45.31
C LYS A 15 -8.70 5.43 45.42
N SER A 16 -9.19 5.00 46.59
CA SER A 16 -10.62 4.99 46.92
C SER A 16 -10.83 5.38 48.37
N SER A 17 -11.93 6.08 48.67
CA SER A 17 -12.37 6.39 50.04
C SER A 17 -13.05 5.20 50.72
N ARG A 18 -13.67 4.31 49.94
CA ARG A 18 -14.32 3.08 50.42
C ARG A 18 -14.15 1.96 49.41
N LEU A 19 -13.69 0.80 49.86
CA LEU A 19 -13.50 -0.36 49.00
C LEU A 19 -14.81 -1.13 48.91
N THR A 20 -15.58 -0.87 47.84
CA THR A 20 -16.84 -1.56 47.54
C THR A 20 -16.71 -2.39 46.26
N ALA A 21 -17.60 -3.37 46.08
CA ALA A 21 -17.63 -4.21 44.89
C ALA A 21 -17.79 -3.38 43.59
N ASP A 22 -18.56 -2.29 43.64
CA ASP A 22 -18.75 -1.39 42.49
C ASP A 22 -17.47 -0.64 42.11
N VAL A 23 -16.67 -0.22 43.09
CA VAL A 23 -15.38 0.44 42.84
C VAL A 23 -14.41 -0.54 42.21
N LEU A 24 -14.36 -1.78 42.71
CA LEU A 24 -13.53 -2.83 42.11
C LEU A 24 -13.96 -3.16 40.67
N LYS A 25 -15.27 -3.32 40.44
CA LYS A 25 -15.84 -3.54 39.10
C LYS A 25 -15.48 -2.41 38.13
N LYS A 26 -15.54 -1.16 38.60
CA LYS A 26 -15.18 0.02 37.80
C LYS A 26 -13.68 0.06 37.48
N ALA A 27 -12.83 -0.26 38.45
CA ALA A 27 -11.38 -0.35 38.25
C ALA A 27 -11.00 -1.44 37.24
N MET A 28 -11.59 -2.63 37.34
CA MET A 28 -11.39 -3.71 36.37
C MET A 28 -11.87 -3.32 34.97
N LYS A 29 -13.00 -2.62 34.86
CA LYS A 29 -13.52 -2.13 33.58
C LYS A 29 -12.58 -1.12 32.94
N MET A 30 -12.08 -0.15 33.71
CA MET A 30 -11.08 0.81 33.25
C MET A 30 -9.80 0.14 32.77
N TYR A 31 -9.32 -0.89 33.48
CA TYR A 31 -8.17 -1.68 33.05
C TYR A 31 -8.40 -2.39 31.71
N LEU A 32 -9.57 -3.01 31.53
CA LEU A 32 -9.92 -3.68 30.27
C LEU A 32 -10.03 -2.68 29.10
N GLU A 33 -10.55 -1.47 29.34
CA GLU A 33 -10.60 -0.40 28.35
C GLU A 33 -9.20 0.12 28.00
N HIS A 34 -8.34 0.35 28.99
CA HIS A 34 -6.93 0.72 28.77
C HIS A 34 -6.18 -0.35 27.98
N ARG A 35 -6.41 -1.63 28.26
CA ARG A 35 -5.80 -2.73 27.50
C ARG A 35 -6.30 -2.79 26.05
N LYS A 36 -7.56 -2.41 25.81
CA LYS A 36 -8.11 -2.28 24.45
C LYS A 36 -7.54 -1.07 23.70
N GLN A 37 -7.28 0.04 24.40
CA GLN A 37 -6.66 1.24 23.83
C GLN A 37 -5.15 1.06 23.60
N GLY A 38 -4.47 0.31 24.47
CA GLY A 38 -3.04 -0.01 24.37
C GLY A 38 -2.70 -1.13 23.37
N LYS A 39 -3.69 -1.88 22.88
CA LYS A 39 -3.52 -2.63 21.65
C LYS A 39 -3.35 -1.60 20.54
N GLN A 40 -2.10 -1.38 20.12
CA GLN A 40 -1.76 -0.59 18.93
C GLN A 40 -2.83 -0.82 17.87
N MET A 41 -3.53 0.24 17.48
CA MET A 41 -4.54 0.12 16.45
C MET A 41 -3.86 -0.55 15.24
N PRO A 42 -4.42 -1.65 14.71
CA PRO A 42 -3.81 -2.32 13.57
C PRO A 42 -3.68 -1.31 12.43
N HIS A 43 -2.45 -1.02 12.02
CA HIS A 43 -2.19 -0.14 10.88
C HIS A 43 -2.24 -0.95 9.58
N GLY A 44 -2.75 -0.36 8.49
CA GLY A 44 -2.86 -1.02 7.20
C GLY A 44 -4.21 -1.72 6.98
N LYS A 45 -4.18 -3.00 6.61
CA LYS A 45 -5.37 -3.72 6.14
C LYS A 45 -6.24 -4.20 7.30
N ILE A 46 -7.45 -3.67 7.41
CA ILE A 46 -8.42 -3.97 8.47
C ILE A 46 -9.71 -4.51 7.85
N SER A 47 -10.50 -5.27 8.61
CA SER A 47 -11.83 -5.68 8.14
C SER A 47 -12.77 -4.48 8.00
N VAL A 48 -13.76 -4.57 7.09
CA VAL A 48 -14.75 -3.49 6.89
C VAL A 48 -15.53 -3.20 8.18
N LYS A 49 -15.85 -4.24 8.96
CA LYS A 49 -16.58 -4.10 10.23
C LYS A 49 -15.77 -3.32 11.27
N GLU A 50 -14.48 -3.59 11.38
CA GLU A 50 -13.59 -2.86 12.30
C GLU A 50 -13.28 -1.44 11.80
N LEU A 51 -13.27 -1.22 10.48
CA LEU A 51 -13.10 0.11 9.89
C LEU A 51 -14.31 1.02 10.19
N VAL A 52 -15.52 0.52 9.95
CA VAL A 52 -16.79 1.24 10.14
C VAL A 52 -17.21 1.30 11.62
N GLY A 53 -16.93 0.24 12.39
CA GLY A 53 -17.28 0.12 13.81
C GLY A 53 -16.56 1.11 14.73
N GLN A 54 -15.58 1.86 14.21
CA GLN A 54 -14.88 2.93 14.93
C GLN A 54 -15.61 4.28 14.87
N GLY A 55 -16.84 4.33 14.32
CA GLY A 55 -17.71 5.51 14.38
C GLY A 55 -17.29 6.68 13.49
N MET A 56 -16.20 6.54 12.73
CA MET A 56 -15.82 7.48 11.68
C MET A 56 -16.38 6.97 10.35
N GLY A 57 -17.20 7.77 9.68
CA GLY A 57 -17.78 7.43 8.38
C GLY A 57 -16.73 6.89 7.40
N ALA A 58 -17.07 5.84 6.67
CA ALA A 58 -16.16 5.22 5.69
C ALA A 58 -16.33 5.88 4.32
N SER A 59 -15.21 6.27 3.72
CA SER A 59 -15.13 6.74 2.34
C SER A 59 -14.55 5.63 1.47
N SER A 60 -14.96 5.57 0.20
CA SER A 60 -14.54 4.53 -0.74
C SER A 60 -13.94 5.10 -2.00
N ILE A 61 -12.86 4.49 -2.48
CA ILE A 61 -12.26 4.76 -3.79
C ILE A 61 -12.15 3.45 -4.56
N GLU A 62 -12.50 3.50 -5.85
CA GLU A 62 -12.38 2.39 -6.77
C GLU A 62 -10.94 2.27 -7.30
N VAL A 63 -10.36 1.08 -7.22
CA VAL A 63 -9.03 0.77 -7.74
C VAL A 63 -9.10 -0.46 -8.65
N THR A 64 -8.47 -0.38 -9.83
CA THR A 64 -8.44 -1.48 -10.80
C THR A 64 -7.58 -2.66 -10.32
N TYR A 65 -7.96 -3.88 -10.73
CA TYR A 65 -7.34 -5.15 -10.34
C TYR A 65 -5.81 -5.19 -10.44
N ASN A 66 -5.24 -4.69 -11.53
CA ASN A 66 -3.79 -4.78 -11.80
C ASN A 66 -2.95 -3.94 -10.83
N ASN A 67 -3.56 -3.03 -10.09
CA ASN A 67 -2.86 -1.97 -9.38
C ASN A 67 -3.02 -2.02 -7.86
N ILE A 68 -3.95 -2.83 -7.34
CA ILE A 68 -4.27 -2.88 -5.90
C ILE A 68 -3.06 -3.18 -5.02
N LYS A 69 -2.17 -4.11 -5.39
CA LYS A 69 -0.96 -4.44 -4.60
C LYS A 69 0.01 -3.27 -4.47
N SER A 70 0.12 -2.46 -5.53
CA SER A 70 0.98 -1.26 -5.51
C SER A 70 0.35 -0.17 -4.65
N PHE A 71 -0.98 -0.02 -4.70
CA PHE A 71 -1.72 0.89 -3.84
C PHE A 71 -1.59 0.51 -2.35
N GLU A 72 -1.72 -0.78 -1.99
CA GLU A 72 -1.55 -1.25 -0.61
C GLU A 72 -0.18 -0.85 -0.02
N ARG A 73 0.89 -0.87 -0.84
CA ARG A 73 2.23 -0.47 -0.41
C ARG A 73 2.33 1.02 -0.13
N VAL A 74 1.69 1.85 -0.95
CA VAL A 74 1.67 3.31 -0.76
C VAL A 74 0.78 3.65 0.45
N ALA A 75 -0.42 3.08 0.56
CA ALA A 75 -1.31 3.32 1.71
C ALA A 75 -0.67 2.97 3.06
N LYS A 76 0.13 1.90 3.12
CA LYS A 76 0.93 1.55 4.31
C LYS A 76 1.98 2.61 4.67
N LYS A 77 2.60 3.26 3.69
CA LYS A 77 3.60 4.32 3.91
C LYS A 77 2.98 5.54 4.61
N TYR A 78 1.72 5.80 4.34
CA TYR A 78 0.96 6.90 4.93
C TYR A 78 0.23 6.51 6.22
N ASN A 79 0.49 5.32 6.78
CA ASN A 79 -0.15 4.79 7.99
C ASN A 79 -1.70 4.76 7.94
N VAL A 80 -2.29 4.72 6.75
CA VAL A 80 -3.74 4.72 6.61
C VAL A 80 -4.31 3.35 6.89
N GLN A 81 -5.41 3.33 7.63
CA GLN A 81 -6.21 2.13 7.84
C GLN A 81 -7.19 1.98 6.68
N PHE A 82 -7.15 0.84 5.99
CA PHE A 82 -8.00 0.61 4.83
C PHE A 82 -8.51 -0.84 4.78
N ALA A 83 -9.66 -1.03 4.15
CA ALA A 83 -10.22 -2.34 3.85
C ALA A 83 -10.36 -2.50 2.34
N VAL A 84 -10.12 -3.69 1.81
CA VAL A 84 -10.26 -3.98 0.38
C VAL A 84 -11.45 -4.91 0.20
N LYS A 85 -12.45 -4.48 -0.56
CA LYS A 85 -13.60 -5.27 -0.97
C LYS A 85 -13.47 -5.59 -2.45
N LYS A 86 -13.56 -6.87 -2.80
CA LYS A 86 -13.63 -7.30 -4.20
C LYS A 86 -15.09 -7.25 -4.65
N ASP A 87 -15.37 -6.44 -5.65
CA ASP A 87 -16.64 -6.51 -6.34
C ASP A 87 -16.56 -7.58 -7.45
N LYS A 88 -17.52 -8.49 -7.46
CA LYS A 88 -17.61 -9.60 -8.41
C LYS A 88 -18.77 -9.43 -9.39
N THR A 89 -19.57 -8.38 -9.23
CA THR A 89 -20.74 -8.11 -10.08
C THR A 89 -20.32 -7.73 -11.50
N GLU A 90 -19.16 -7.09 -11.66
CA GLU A 90 -18.61 -6.71 -12.96
C GLU A 90 -17.44 -7.60 -13.42
N LYS A 91 -17.33 -7.80 -14.74
CA LYS A 91 -16.19 -8.44 -15.41
C LYS A 91 -15.48 -7.38 -16.25
N PRO A 92 -14.21 -7.01 -15.97
CA PRO A 92 -13.29 -7.58 -14.98
C PRO A 92 -13.57 -7.13 -13.52
N PRO A 93 -13.23 -7.96 -12.52
CA PRO A 93 -13.56 -7.69 -11.11
C PRO A 93 -12.85 -6.45 -10.56
N LYS A 94 -13.63 -5.51 -10.03
CA LYS A 94 -13.16 -4.26 -9.42
C LYS A 94 -12.77 -4.46 -7.95
N HIS A 95 -11.77 -3.70 -7.47
CA HIS A 95 -11.39 -3.69 -6.07
C HIS A 95 -11.73 -2.32 -5.47
N ILE A 96 -12.63 -2.31 -4.49
CA ILE A 96 -13.03 -1.10 -3.78
C ILE A 96 -12.19 -1.01 -2.52
N VAL A 97 -11.46 0.09 -2.37
CA VAL A 97 -10.72 0.38 -1.14
C VAL A 97 -11.55 1.33 -0.28
N LEU A 98 -11.88 0.87 0.92
CA LEU A 98 -12.59 1.61 1.94
C LEU A 98 -11.57 2.15 2.94
N PHE A 99 -11.70 3.41 3.33
CA PHE A 99 -10.84 4.07 4.31
C PHE A 99 -11.69 4.97 5.20
N LYS A 100 -11.11 5.44 6.30
CA LYS A 100 -11.79 6.37 7.20
C LYS A 100 -11.89 7.74 6.55
N GLY A 101 -13.03 8.43 6.68
CA GLY A 101 -13.23 9.76 6.09
C GLY A 101 -12.24 10.81 6.59
N LYS A 102 -11.73 10.67 7.82
CA LYS A 102 -10.65 11.53 8.37
C LYS A 102 -9.34 11.41 7.58
N ASP A 103 -9.10 10.26 6.97
CA ASP A 103 -7.88 9.98 6.21
C ASP A 103 -8.04 10.32 4.72
N ALA A 104 -9.10 11.01 4.32
CA ALA A 104 -9.40 11.33 2.91
C ALA A 104 -8.29 12.15 2.23
N ASP A 105 -7.75 13.16 2.91
CA ASP A 105 -6.66 13.98 2.38
C ASP A 105 -5.36 13.18 2.20
N VAL A 106 -5.07 12.32 3.19
CA VAL A 106 -3.90 11.43 3.19
C VAL A 106 -4.00 10.39 2.09
N ILE A 107 -5.19 9.80 1.90
CA ILE A 107 -5.46 8.87 0.80
C ILE A 107 -5.37 9.57 -0.56
N THR A 108 -5.81 10.81 -0.66
CA THR A 108 -5.67 11.60 -1.90
C THR A 108 -4.20 11.83 -2.25
N GLN A 109 -3.35 12.11 -1.26
CA GLN A 109 -1.90 12.22 -1.44
C GLN A 109 -1.27 10.87 -1.84
N ALA A 110 -1.64 9.79 -1.15
CA ALA A 110 -1.20 8.44 -1.48
C ALA A 110 -1.61 8.04 -2.92
N PHE A 111 -2.81 8.43 -3.35
CA PHE A 111 -3.29 8.17 -4.70
C PHE A 111 -2.50 8.96 -5.75
N LYS A 112 -2.20 10.24 -5.49
CA LYS A 112 -1.33 11.06 -6.36
C LYS A 112 0.06 10.45 -6.52
N GLU A 113 0.67 9.96 -5.44
CA GLU A 113 1.98 9.29 -5.50
C GLU A 113 1.87 7.95 -6.26
N PHE A 114 0.80 7.19 -6.00
CA PHE A 114 0.54 5.93 -6.67
C PHE A 114 0.43 6.11 -8.21
N VAL A 115 -0.30 7.11 -8.69
CA VAL A 115 -0.41 7.43 -10.12
C VAL A 115 0.96 7.78 -10.71
N LYS A 116 1.73 8.67 -10.08
CA LYS A 116 3.08 9.05 -10.54
C LYS A 116 4.03 7.85 -10.62
N VAL A 117 4.00 6.95 -9.64
CA VAL A 117 4.84 5.74 -9.64
C VAL A 117 4.38 4.77 -10.72
N ASN A 118 3.07 4.65 -10.94
CA ASN A 118 2.50 3.77 -11.96
C ASN A 118 2.83 4.24 -13.38
N GLU A 119 2.73 5.54 -13.67
CA GLU A 119 3.15 6.13 -14.94
C GLU A 119 4.64 5.89 -15.21
N LYS A 120 5.51 6.07 -14.22
CA LYS A 120 6.94 5.77 -14.35
C LYS A 120 7.22 4.28 -14.63
N LYS A 121 6.41 3.38 -14.08
CA LYS A 121 6.53 1.94 -14.38
C LYS A 121 6.02 1.60 -15.77
N HIS A 122 4.93 2.23 -16.21
CA HIS A 122 4.39 2.03 -17.55
C HIS A 122 5.33 2.61 -18.63
N ASN A 123 6.02 3.71 -18.34
CA ASN A 123 7.02 4.31 -19.23
C ASN A 123 8.40 3.63 -19.16
N ARG A 124 8.60 2.58 -18.36
CA ARG A 124 9.85 1.81 -18.38
C ARG A 124 9.83 0.86 -19.57
N ILE A 125 10.61 1.22 -20.60
CA ILE A 125 10.94 0.36 -21.74
C ILE A 125 11.56 -0.95 -21.20
N SER A 126 11.01 -2.09 -21.60
CA SER A 126 11.46 -3.40 -21.13
C SER A 126 12.91 -3.68 -21.54
N VAL A 127 13.62 -4.52 -20.78
CA VAL A 127 15.00 -4.93 -21.14
C VAL A 127 15.03 -5.64 -22.50
N LYS A 128 13.95 -6.36 -22.85
CA LYS A 128 13.78 -6.98 -24.17
C LYS A 128 13.66 -5.95 -25.28
N GLU A 129 12.85 -4.91 -25.09
CA GLU A 129 12.74 -3.80 -26.04
C GLU A 129 14.06 -3.04 -26.17
N LYS A 130 14.76 -2.77 -25.06
CA LYS A 130 16.11 -2.17 -25.12
C LYS A 130 17.10 -3.05 -25.89
N LEU A 131 17.07 -4.36 -25.68
CA LEU A 131 17.89 -5.32 -26.45
C LEU A 131 17.50 -5.35 -27.92
N ALA A 132 16.21 -5.27 -28.24
CA ALA A 132 15.72 -5.21 -29.62
C ALA A 132 16.16 -3.91 -30.30
N GLU A 133 16.05 -2.77 -29.63
CA GLU A 133 16.53 -1.47 -30.09
C GLU A 133 18.04 -1.48 -30.29
N PHE A 134 18.80 -2.06 -29.36
CA PHE A 134 20.25 -2.19 -29.48
C PHE A 134 20.65 -3.12 -30.63
N ARG A 135 19.92 -4.22 -30.85
CA ARG A 135 20.10 -5.12 -32.00
C ARG A 135 19.78 -4.41 -33.32
N GLU A 136 18.72 -3.61 -33.38
CA GLU A 136 18.37 -2.79 -34.53
C GLU A 136 19.46 -1.76 -34.84
N GLN A 137 19.97 -1.06 -33.82
CA GLN A 137 21.05 -0.08 -33.96
C GLN A 137 22.35 -0.74 -34.46
N LEU A 138 22.72 -1.92 -33.92
CA LEU A 138 23.87 -2.69 -34.40
C LEU A 138 23.68 -3.24 -35.82
N GLY A 139 22.45 -3.63 -36.20
CA GLY A 139 22.11 -4.04 -37.56
C GLY A 139 22.25 -2.91 -38.59
N LYS A 140 21.86 -1.69 -38.22
CA LYS A 140 22.02 -0.48 -39.04
C LYS A 140 23.50 -0.14 -39.27
N GLY A 141 24.36 -0.36 -38.27
CA GLY A 141 25.82 -0.20 -38.38
C GLY A 141 26.46 -1.16 -39.39
N LYS A 142 26.14 -2.45 -39.31
CA LYS A 142 26.68 -3.49 -40.21
C LYS A 142 26.22 -3.33 -41.66
N ASN A 143 24.98 -2.90 -41.89
CA ASN A 143 24.50 -2.60 -43.25
C ASN A 143 25.18 -1.36 -43.84
N ARG A 144 25.53 -0.35 -43.03
CA ARG A 144 26.29 0.82 -43.50
C ARG A 144 27.73 0.47 -43.87
N GLU A 145 28.38 -0.43 -43.15
CA GLU A 145 29.73 -0.91 -43.50
C GLU A 145 29.73 -1.77 -44.76
N ARG A 146 28.83 -2.74 -44.88
CA ARG A 146 28.70 -3.55 -46.12
C ARG A 146 28.36 -2.72 -47.35
N ALA A 147 27.50 -1.71 -47.21
CA ALA A 147 27.19 -0.80 -48.31
C ALA A 147 28.41 0.03 -48.75
N ARG A 148 29.28 0.42 -47.81
CA ARG A 148 30.55 1.11 -48.10
C ARG A 148 31.59 0.19 -48.74
N GLU A 149 31.60 -1.08 -48.36
CA GLU A 149 32.50 -2.11 -48.91
C GLU A 149 32.12 -2.45 -50.36
N HIS A 150 30.83 -2.68 -50.64
CA HIS A 150 30.31 -2.88 -52.01
C HIS A 150 30.55 -1.70 -52.96
N LEU A 151 30.67 -0.47 -52.44
CA LEU A 151 30.98 0.72 -53.22
C LEU A 151 32.47 0.82 -53.58
N LYS A 152 33.37 0.21 -52.79
CA LYS A 152 34.81 0.19 -53.07
C LYS A 152 35.18 -0.89 -54.09
N ASP A 153 34.55 -2.07 -54.01
CA ASP A 153 34.80 -3.17 -54.97
C ASP A 153 34.39 -2.84 -56.41
N ARG A 154 33.40 -1.96 -56.60
CA ARG A 154 32.96 -1.50 -57.93
C ARG A 154 33.91 -0.48 -58.59
N GLY A 155 34.89 0.05 -57.87
CA GLY A 155 35.86 1.03 -58.37
C GLY A 155 37.24 0.44 -58.69
N GLN A 156 37.45 -0.86 -58.49
CA GLN A 156 38.75 -1.54 -58.66
C GLN A 156 38.88 -2.41 -59.91
N SER A 157 37.92 -2.38 -60.82
CA SER A 157 38.05 -3.02 -62.14
C SER A 157 38.45 -2.00 -63.21
N LEU A 158 39.76 -1.80 -63.35
CA LEU A 158 40.43 -1.32 -64.57
C LEU A 158 41.68 -2.17 -64.81
#